data_AF-A0A7Z9VDG7-F1
#
_entry.id   AF-A0A7Z9VDG7-F1
#
_cell.length_a   1.000
_cell.length_b   1.000
_cell.length_c   1.000
_cell.angle_alpha   90.00
_cell.angle_beta   90.00
_cell.angle_gamma   90.00
#
_symmetry.space_group_name_H-M   'P 1'
#
loop_
_entity.id
_entity.type
_entity.pdbx_description
1 polymer ?
#
loop_
_entity_poly.entity_id
_entity_poly.type
_entity_poly.pdbx_seq_one_letter_code
_entity_poly.pdbx_strand_id
1 'polypeptide(L)'
;MFDLPRFAMNENYAGMVRFRLAANALPLPVTDITPADPLISTINPPTMGFSFLGDAKALRRLSCFSSNAGKARVERLGERRIEIRVEQAFPTGRTRVNCTLPASKGRWYWFGRQFYRPK
;
A
#
# COMPACT_ATOMS: atom_id res chain seq x y z
N MET A 1 8.59 -10.36 11.37
CA MET A 1 7.82 -9.29 12.02
C MET A 1 6.52 -9.14 11.25
N PHE A 2 5.36 -9.40 11.87
CA PHE A 2 4.06 -9.28 11.21
C PHE A 2 3.58 -7.82 11.33
N ASP A 3 3.44 -7.12 10.21
CA ASP A 3 3.00 -5.72 10.19
C ASP A 3 1.48 -5.69 9.93
N LEU A 4 0.72 -5.20 10.90
CA LEU A 4 -0.74 -5.13 10.80
C LEU A 4 -1.15 -3.89 9.99
N PRO A 5 -2.13 -4.00 9.07
CA PRO A 5 -2.60 -2.85 8.31
C PRO A 5 -3.17 -1.79 9.27
N ARG A 6 -2.56 -0.60 9.28
CA ARG A 6 -2.97 0.53 10.11
C ARG A 6 -3.93 1.43 9.36
N PHE A 7 -5.16 1.54 9.86
CA PHE A 7 -6.16 2.48 9.36
C PHE A 7 -6.24 3.70 10.29
N ALA A 8 -6.17 4.90 9.74
CA ALA A 8 -6.47 6.10 10.50
C ALA A 8 -7.99 6.18 10.76
N MET A 9 -8.36 6.35 12.03
CA MET A 9 -9.73 6.49 12.54
C MET A 9 -9.79 7.67 13.51
N ASN A 10 -9.52 8.88 13.01
CA ASN A 10 -9.75 10.13 13.73
C ASN A 10 -10.96 10.86 13.12
N GLU A 11 -11.34 12.02 13.66
CA GLU A 11 -12.55 12.80 13.32
C GLU A 11 -12.91 12.79 11.81
N ASN A 12 -12.01 13.25 10.95
CA ASN A 12 -12.21 13.29 9.49
C ASN A 12 -12.34 11.89 8.81
N TYR A 13 -12.10 10.84 9.59
CA TYR A 13 -11.99 9.43 9.20
C TYR A 13 -12.90 8.53 10.08
N ALA A 14 -13.80 9.10 10.89
CA ALA A 14 -14.60 8.37 11.90
C ALA A 14 -15.98 7.88 11.39
N GLY A 15 -16.35 8.20 10.15
CA GLY A 15 -17.66 7.84 9.60
C GLY A 15 -17.90 6.33 9.54
N MET A 16 -19.14 5.90 9.84
CA MET A 16 -19.52 4.48 9.92
C MET A 16 -19.28 3.70 8.62
N VAL A 17 -19.42 4.34 7.46
CA VAL A 17 -19.13 3.70 6.16
C VAL A 17 -17.65 3.28 6.08
N ARG A 18 -16.76 4.18 6.50
CA ARG A 18 -15.32 3.93 6.51
C ARG A 18 -14.92 2.92 7.57
N PHE A 19 -15.54 2.99 8.75
CA PHE A 19 -15.33 1.99 9.80
C PHE A 19 -15.67 0.59 9.30
N ARG A 20 -16.86 0.40 8.70
CA ARG A 20 -17.27 -0.89 8.13
C ARG A 20 -16.29 -1.38 7.07
N LEU A 21 -15.79 -0.51 6.21
CA LEU A 21 -14.78 -0.87 5.20
C LEU A 21 -13.50 -1.38 5.86
N ALA A 22 -12.93 -0.62 6.79
CA ALA A 22 -11.68 -0.98 7.44
C ALA A 22 -11.80 -2.24 8.30
N ALA A 23 -12.88 -2.36 9.08
CA ALA A 23 -13.15 -3.53 9.92
C ALA A 23 -13.33 -4.81 9.10
N ASN A 24 -13.82 -4.69 7.85
CA ASN A 24 -14.00 -5.82 6.95
C ASN A 24 -12.84 -5.99 5.95
N ALA A 25 -11.76 -5.21 6.05
CA ALA A 25 -10.61 -5.36 5.17
C ALA A 25 -9.94 -6.73 5.37
N LEU A 26 -9.48 -7.32 4.29
CA LEU A 26 -8.69 -8.55 4.28
C LEU A 26 -7.20 -8.18 4.13
N PRO A 27 -6.27 -8.93 4.73
CA PRO A 27 -4.85 -8.71 4.46
C PRO A 27 -4.53 -9.09 3.02
N LEU A 28 -3.91 -8.19 2.25
CA LEU A 28 -3.38 -8.55 0.93
C LEU A 28 -2.19 -9.50 1.13
N PRO A 29 -2.21 -10.73 0.57
CA PRO A 29 -1.15 -11.70 0.80
C PRO A 29 0.11 -11.35 -0.01
N VAL A 30 1.11 -10.80 0.66
CA VAL A 30 2.36 -10.31 0.06
C VAL A 30 3.60 -10.87 0.75
N THR A 31 4.69 -10.98 0.00
CA THR A 31 6.05 -11.30 0.48
C THR A 31 7.08 -10.40 -0.21
N ASP A 32 8.36 -10.55 0.13
CA ASP A 32 9.52 -9.88 -0.48
C ASP A 32 9.36 -8.36 -0.57
N ILE A 33 8.86 -7.75 0.50
CA ILE A 33 8.54 -6.32 0.51
C ILE A 33 9.85 -5.52 0.38
N THR A 34 9.88 -4.58 -0.56
CA THR A 34 11.03 -3.70 -0.82
C THR A 34 10.61 -2.24 -0.67
N PRO A 35 11.48 -1.35 -0.14
CA PRO A 35 12.71 -1.67 0.63
C PRO A 35 12.37 -2.49 1.89
N ALA A 36 13.30 -3.13 2.59
CA ALA A 36 12.95 -3.79 3.87
C ALA A 36 12.74 -2.75 4.99
N ASP A 37 13.62 -1.74 5.02
CA ASP A 37 13.55 -0.60 5.93
C ASP A 37 12.64 0.51 5.34
N PRO A 38 11.63 0.99 6.08
CA PRO A 38 10.81 2.12 5.66
C PRO A 38 11.49 3.50 5.79
N LEU A 39 12.71 3.60 6.31
CA LEU A 39 13.48 4.84 6.37
C LEU A 39 13.96 5.27 4.98
N ILE A 40 13.60 6.49 4.58
CA ILE A 40 14.04 7.11 3.33
C ILE A 40 15.30 7.93 3.60
N SER A 41 16.45 7.46 3.14
CA SER A 41 17.73 8.16 3.25
C SER A 41 18.10 8.88 1.95
N THR A 42 18.56 8.14 0.95
CA THR A 42 19.16 8.69 -0.28
C THR A 42 18.25 8.61 -1.51
N ILE A 43 17.50 7.51 -1.68
CA ILE A 43 16.63 7.29 -2.84
C ILE A 43 15.21 7.73 -2.51
N ASN A 44 14.70 8.75 -3.21
CA ASN A 44 13.38 9.31 -2.99
C ASN A 44 12.66 9.65 -4.32
N PRO A 45 11.51 9.05 -4.63
CA PRO A 45 10.81 7.99 -3.88
C PRO A 45 11.59 6.67 -3.83
N PRO A 46 11.39 5.85 -2.78
CA PRO A 46 12.05 4.55 -2.69
C PRO A 46 11.59 3.63 -3.83
N THR A 47 12.47 2.71 -4.23
CA THR A 47 12.12 1.57 -5.08
C THR A 47 11.28 0.59 -4.28
N MET A 48 9.97 0.81 -4.28
CA MET A 48 9.05 0.06 -3.44
C MET A 48 8.24 -0.98 -4.22
N GLY A 49 8.01 -2.14 -3.61
CA GLY A 49 7.34 -3.25 -4.26
C GLY A 49 7.14 -4.44 -3.33
N PHE A 50 6.47 -5.46 -3.85
CA PHE A 50 6.23 -6.72 -3.15
C PHE A 50 5.92 -7.83 -4.15
N SER A 51 6.04 -9.09 -3.70
CA SER A 51 5.60 -10.27 -4.44
C SER A 51 4.21 -10.70 -3.94
N PHE A 52 3.26 -10.92 -4.84
CA PHE A 52 1.91 -11.33 -4.49
C PHE A 52 1.78 -12.86 -4.40
N LEU A 53 1.17 -13.36 -3.32
CA LEU A 53 1.04 -14.80 -3.06
C LEU A 53 -0.29 -15.40 -3.55
N GLY A 54 -1.26 -14.57 -3.98
CA GLY A 54 -2.55 -15.03 -4.49
C GLY A 54 -2.56 -15.34 -6.00
N ASP A 55 -3.77 -15.48 -6.57
CA ASP A 55 -3.96 -15.66 -8.02
C ASP A 55 -3.49 -14.43 -8.79
N ALA A 56 -2.44 -14.61 -9.61
CA ALA A 56 -1.84 -13.55 -10.41
C ALA A 56 -2.81 -12.88 -11.40
N LYS A 57 -3.92 -13.53 -11.79
CA LYS A 57 -4.96 -12.89 -12.62
C LYS A 57 -5.67 -11.75 -11.88
N ALA A 58 -5.78 -11.84 -10.55
CA ALA A 58 -6.41 -10.82 -9.73
C ALA A 58 -5.63 -9.50 -9.74
N LEU A 59 -4.31 -9.54 -9.95
CA LEU A 59 -3.43 -8.35 -9.96
C LEU A 59 -3.84 -7.29 -11.00
N ARG A 60 -4.59 -7.66 -12.05
CA ARG A 60 -5.14 -6.69 -13.01
C ARG A 60 -6.06 -5.64 -12.38
N ARG A 61 -6.60 -5.91 -11.19
CA ARG A 61 -7.47 -5.00 -10.43
C ARG A 61 -6.77 -4.35 -9.23
N LEU A 62 -5.48 -4.59 -9.04
CA LEU A 62 -4.70 -3.98 -7.97
C LEU A 62 -4.57 -2.48 -8.22
N SER A 63 -4.78 -1.67 -7.19
CA SER A 63 -4.54 -0.22 -7.23
C SER A 63 -3.73 0.20 -6.02
N CYS A 64 -2.75 1.07 -6.22
CA CYS A 64 -1.93 1.61 -5.14
C CYS A 64 -2.04 3.14 -5.09
N PHE A 65 -1.95 3.70 -3.89
CA PHE A 65 -2.14 5.11 -3.60
C PHE A 65 -1.10 5.59 -2.60
N SER A 66 -0.44 6.71 -2.89
CA SER A 66 0.41 7.43 -1.95
C SER A 66 -0.34 8.59 -1.31
N SER A 67 -0.13 8.84 -0.03
CA SER A 67 -0.79 9.92 0.71
C SER A 67 -0.41 11.32 0.22
N ASN A 68 0.76 11.48 -0.42
CA ASN A 68 1.21 12.76 -0.97
C ASN A 68 0.89 12.96 -2.46
N ALA A 69 0.75 11.88 -3.23
CA ALA A 69 0.68 11.94 -4.69
C ALA A 69 -0.59 11.34 -5.30
N GLY A 70 -1.49 10.79 -4.48
CA GLY A 70 -2.69 10.11 -4.97
C GLY A 70 -2.36 8.76 -5.61
N LYS A 71 -3.00 8.43 -6.74
CA LYS A 71 -2.86 7.12 -7.38
C LYS A 71 -1.42 6.92 -7.89
N ALA A 72 -0.79 5.84 -7.44
CA ALA A 72 0.53 5.41 -7.89
C ALA A 72 0.40 4.52 -9.14
N ARG A 73 1.43 4.53 -9.98
CA ARG A 73 1.53 3.59 -11.10
C ARG A 73 2.00 2.24 -10.57
N VAL A 74 1.36 1.18 -11.06
CA VAL A 74 1.64 -0.20 -10.66
C VAL A 74 2.23 -0.91 -11.86
N GLU A 75 3.47 -1.38 -11.72
CA GLU A 75 4.19 -2.14 -12.73
C GLU A 75 4.27 -3.60 -12.29
N ARG A 76 3.89 -4.52 -13.17
CA ARG A 76 3.99 -5.96 -12.90
C ARG A 76 5.22 -6.49 -13.62
N LEU A 77 6.17 -7.01 -12.85
CA LEU A 77 7.36 -7.69 -13.35
C LEU A 77 7.15 -9.20 -13.28
N GLY A 78 7.20 -9.87 -14.44
CA GLY A 78 6.90 -11.29 -14.53
C GLY A 78 5.51 -11.65 -13.99
N GLU A 79 5.41 -12.78 -13.30
CA GLU A 79 4.10 -13.27 -12.89
C GLU A 79 3.52 -12.59 -11.64
N ARG A 80 4.34 -12.29 -10.63
CA ARG A 80 3.81 -11.94 -9.29
C ARG A 80 4.47 -10.74 -8.64
N ARG A 81 5.55 -10.21 -9.21
CA ARG A 81 6.26 -9.08 -8.64
C ARG A 81 5.56 -7.79 -9.04
N ILE A 82 5.27 -6.96 -8.05
CA ILE A 82 4.67 -5.64 -8.21
C ILE A 82 5.67 -4.58 -7.79
N GLU A 83 5.85 -3.58 -8.64
CA GLU A 83 6.55 -2.34 -8.34
C GLU A 83 5.57 -1.18 -8.31
N ILE A 84 5.74 -0.30 -7.33
CA ILE A 84 4.89 0.86 -7.13
C ILE A 84 5.73 2.08 -7.46
N ARG A 85 5.35 2.80 -8.51
CA ARG A 85 6.02 4.04 -8.94
C ARG A 85 5.19 5.23 -8.52
N VAL A 86 5.80 6.11 -7.74
CA VAL A 86 5.25 7.41 -7.37
C VAL A 86 6.10 8.46 -8.05
N GLU A 87 5.49 9.40 -8.76
CA GLU A 87 6.23 10.42 -9.53
C GLU A 87 6.76 11.55 -8.64
N GLN A 88 6.07 11.83 -7.53
CA GLN A 88 6.43 12.90 -6.61
C GLN A 88 7.29 12.37 -5.46
N ALA A 89 8.39 13.08 -5.19
CA ALA A 89 9.24 12.86 -4.03
C ALA A 89 8.42 12.83 -2.73
N PHE A 90 8.77 11.93 -1.82
CA PHE A 90 8.16 11.89 -0.50
C PHE A 90 8.63 13.09 0.31
N PRO A 91 7.70 13.87 0.90
CA PRO A 91 8.06 15.00 1.75
C PRO A 91 8.73 14.52 3.04
N THR A 92 9.41 15.44 3.74
CA THR A 92 9.87 15.19 5.11
C THR A 92 8.70 14.75 5.99
N GLY A 93 8.94 13.77 6.86
CA GLY A 93 7.93 13.19 7.73
C GLY A 93 7.44 11.84 7.21
N ARG A 94 6.14 11.56 7.40
CA ARG A 94 5.54 10.25 7.12
C ARG A 94 4.78 10.27 5.80
N THR A 95 5.04 9.30 4.94
CA THR A 95 4.26 9.07 3.73
C THR A 95 3.69 7.65 3.76
N ARG A 96 2.40 7.50 3.49
CA ARG A 96 1.73 6.20 3.46
C ARG A 96 1.47 5.78 2.03
N VAL A 97 1.79 4.53 1.72
CA VAL A 97 1.41 3.87 0.48
C VAL A 97 0.47 2.73 0.82
N ASN A 98 -0.72 2.73 0.22
CA ASN A 98 -1.70 1.66 0.38
C ASN A 98 -1.98 1.02 -0.97
N CYS A 99 -2.04 -0.29 -1.01
CA CYS A 99 -2.48 -1.06 -2.17
C CYS A 99 -3.74 -1.84 -1.81
N THR A 100 -4.74 -1.76 -2.68
CA THR A 100 -6.04 -2.39 -2.51
C THR A 100 -6.39 -3.26 -3.70
N LEU A 101 -7.06 -4.37 -3.42
CA LEU A 101 -7.53 -5.32 -4.43
C LEU A 101 -8.97 -5.74 -4.09
N PRO A 102 -9.94 -5.62 -5.01
CA PRO A 102 -11.30 -6.06 -4.77
C PRO A 102 -11.36 -7.56 -4.43
N ALA A 103 -12.08 -7.89 -3.36
CA ALA A 103 -12.42 -9.24 -2.96
C ALA A 103 -13.90 -9.52 -3.24
N SER A 104 -14.37 -10.72 -2.88
CA SER A 104 -15.79 -11.08 -2.97
C SER A 104 -16.64 -10.29 -1.96
N LYS A 105 -17.96 -10.18 -2.24
CA LYS A 105 -18.96 -9.60 -1.32
C LYS A 105 -18.65 -8.13 -0.91
N GLY A 106 -18.10 -7.34 -1.83
CA GLY A 106 -17.81 -5.92 -1.59
C GLY A 106 -16.66 -5.64 -0.62
N ARG A 107 -15.89 -6.67 -0.25
CA ARG A 107 -14.71 -6.54 0.61
C ARG A 107 -13.47 -6.16 -0.21
N TRP A 108 -12.43 -5.75 0.49
CA TRP A 108 -11.17 -5.33 -0.12
C TRP A 108 -10.00 -6.00 0.60
N TYR A 109 -9.07 -6.57 -0.17
CA TYR A 109 -7.73 -6.84 0.31
C TYR A 109 -6.97 -5.53 0.43
N TRP A 110 -6.19 -5.39 1.50
CA TRP A 110 -5.47 -4.17 1.85
C TRP A 110 -4.04 -4.48 2.28
N PHE A 111 -3.09 -3.77 1.69
CA PHE A 111 -1.72 -3.67 2.15
C PHE A 111 -1.41 -2.20 2.39
N GLY A 112 -0.90 -1.86 3.58
CA GLY A 112 -0.55 -0.49 3.92
C GLY A 112 0.88 -0.44 4.43
N ARG A 113 1.66 0.51 3.94
CA ARG A 113 3.03 0.72 4.36
C ARG A 113 3.32 2.19 4.61
N GLN A 114 4.01 2.48 5.71
CA GLN A 114 4.41 3.84 6.06
C GLN A 114 5.91 3.99 5.93
N PHE A 115 6.34 4.97 5.15
CA PHE A 115 7.72 5.41 5.01
C PHE A 115 7.97 6.64 5.87
N TYR A 116 9.22 6.83 6.28
CA TYR A 116 9.64 8.00 7.05
C TYR A 116 10.88 8.64 6.40
N ARG A 117 10.79 9.93 6.06
CA ARG A 117 11.92 10.75 5.62
C ARG A 117 12.30 11.70 6.75
N PRO A 118 13.52 11.60 7.32
CA PRO A 118 14.00 12.54 8.33
C PRO A 118 14.16 13.95 7.73
N LYS A 119 14.33 14.93 8.61
CA LYS A 119 14.60 16.31 8.20
C LYS A 119 15.93 16.42 7.46
#